data_AF-A0A0N8KIG2-F1
#
_entry.id   AF-A0A0N8KIG2-F1
#
_cell.length_a   1.000
_cell.length_b   1.000
_cell.length_c   1.000
_cell.angle_alpha   90.00
_cell.angle_beta   90.00
_cell.angle_gamma   90.00
#
_symmetry.space_group_name_H-M   'P 1'
#
loop_
_entity.id
_entity.type
_entity.pdbx_description
1 polymer ?
#
loop_
_entity_poly.entity_id
_entity_poly.type
_entity_poly.pdbx_seq_one_letter_code
_entity_poly.pdbx_strand_id
1 'polypeptide(L)'
;MRPGLSRLAALPALLVALWLIAGAALAQTAPESPDYEQWQRTAERAEQVVERAAASTESLEALRAQLAGWREQFLAAQGQNTTRIATLEAQLEALGPPPEEGATEPPDVAQRRAELQEQLENLRAPVRNAEAAFTRAQGLISEIDAIIRARQVDALLSLGATPLNPANWALALGEVGQATRKMQLEVETAIATPSRVAEARNRLPGIFLLLAGGFVLLLRGHRWVDRAGAHMRARARRGTSVWALLISIGHILLPLAGLSAIIFAAAYSGLAGPRLSRMLAFLPLAFALLLGFRWLGQRLYNPVESEAVIPLAEGPRREARYYSTLLALLIVVQITISAFVNLGDLSQATEAVLQFPVTVLMGLVLFRMGVILGRYRGASDDDEGAFVARAIRSLGRASLVVGALMPLLAAIGYLNASLLIRPWIVSLAILGLVLILQRLVRDLDQLITGR
;
A
#
# COMPACT_ATOMS: atom_id res chain seq x y z
N MET A 1 5.39 -32.04 -38.79
CA MET A 1 6.54 -31.65 -37.94
C MET A 1 6.78 -30.14 -38.03
N ARG A 2 6.48 -29.37 -36.97
CA ARG A 2 7.05 -28.03 -36.71
C ARG A 2 7.15 -27.82 -35.19
N PRO A 3 8.25 -28.25 -34.55
CA PRO A 3 8.45 -28.10 -33.11
C PRO A 3 8.98 -26.67 -32.84
N GLY A 4 8.09 -25.72 -32.54
CA GLY A 4 8.54 -24.35 -32.26
C GLY A 4 7.50 -23.43 -31.60
N LEU A 5 6.22 -23.79 -31.63
CA LEU A 5 5.13 -22.97 -31.08
C LEU A 5 4.85 -23.23 -29.58
N SER A 6 5.28 -24.37 -29.02
CA SER A 6 5.08 -24.68 -27.60
C SER A 6 6.01 -23.92 -26.65
N ARG A 7 7.18 -23.45 -27.12
CA ARG A 7 8.20 -22.84 -26.26
C ARG A 7 7.90 -21.38 -25.86
N LEU A 8 7.08 -20.66 -26.62
CA LEU A 8 6.76 -19.25 -26.37
C LEU A 8 5.47 -19.05 -25.58
N ALA A 9 4.50 -19.98 -25.67
CA ALA A 9 3.36 -20.05 -24.76
C ALA A 9 3.77 -20.56 -23.37
N ALA A 10 4.86 -21.32 -23.30
CA ALA A 10 5.44 -21.78 -22.04
C ALA A 10 6.02 -20.64 -21.21
N LEU A 11 6.56 -19.56 -21.78
CA LEU A 11 7.20 -18.48 -21.01
C LEU A 11 6.27 -17.69 -20.06
N PRO A 12 5.09 -17.20 -20.49
CA PRO A 12 4.17 -16.54 -19.56
C PRO A 12 3.54 -17.54 -18.57
N ALA A 13 3.24 -18.77 -19.00
CA ALA A 13 2.76 -19.82 -18.10
C ALA A 13 3.83 -20.24 -17.09
N LEU A 14 5.11 -20.23 -17.48
CA LEU A 14 6.27 -20.52 -16.64
C LEU A 14 6.60 -19.35 -15.73
N LEU A 15 6.34 -18.10 -16.12
CA LEU A 15 6.44 -16.93 -15.23
C LEU A 15 5.31 -16.88 -14.21
N VAL A 16 4.07 -17.20 -14.60
CA VAL A 16 2.93 -17.34 -13.67
C VAL A 16 3.14 -18.54 -12.77
N ALA A 17 3.62 -19.67 -13.29
CA ALA A 17 3.99 -20.83 -12.49
C ALA A 17 5.18 -20.52 -11.56
N LEU A 18 6.23 -19.82 -12.02
CA LEU A 18 7.33 -19.38 -11.15
C LEU A 18 6.84 -18.42 -10.07
N TRP A 19 5.86 -17.57 -10.36
CA TRP A 19 5.28 -16.65 -9.39
C TRP A 19 4.40 -17.39 -8.36
N LEU A 20 3.61 -18.36 -8.81
CA LEU A 20 2.83 -19.26 -7.94
C LEU A 20 3.71 -20.20 -7.12
N ILE A 21 4.80 -20.72 -7.70
CA ILE A 21 5.78 -21.58 -7.03
C ILE A 21 6.65 -20.75 -6.07
N ALA A 22 7.02 -19.51 -6.41
CA ALA A 22 7.71 -18.61 -5.48
C ALA A 22 6.80 -18.22 -4.30
N GLY A 23 5.50 -18.00 -4.55
CA GLY A 23 4.51 -17.81 -3.49
C GLY A 23 4.31 -19.05 -2.62
N ALA A 24 4.30 -20.25 -3.22
CA ALA A 24 4.19 -21.51 -2.49
C ALA A 24 5.47 -21.89 -1.73
N ALA A 25 6.65 -21.57 -2.26
CA ALA A 25 7.95 -21.81 -1.62
C ALA A 25 8.16 -20.91 -0.38
N LEU A 26 7.62 -19.69 -0.40
CA LEU A 26 7.57 -18.81 0.78
C LEU A 26 6.56 -19.28 1.84
N ALA A 27 5.64 -20.18 1.49
CA ALA A 27 4.62 -20.73 2.40
C ALA A 27 5.00 -22.12 2.97
N GLN A 28 6.10 -22.73 2.51
CA GLN A 28 6.49 -24.11 2.84
C GLN A 28 7.68 -24.24 3.80
N THR A 29 7.99 -23.21 4.59
CA THR A 29 8.78 -23.42 5.80
C THR A 29 7.93 -24.20 6.79
N ALA A 30 8.34 -25.42 7.15
CA ALA A 30 7.77 -26.17 8.25
C ALA A 30 7.68 -25.24 9.48
N PRO A 31 6.54 -25.19 10.20
CA PRO A 31 6.39 -24.26 11.30
C PRO A 31 7.36 -24.67 12.40
N GLU A 32 8.47 -23.95 12.52
CA GLU A 32 9.26 -23.97 13.75
C GLU A 32 8.31 -23.61 14.89
N SER A 33 8.39 -24.39 15.97
CA SER A 33 7.67 -24.08 17.21
C SER A 33 7.98 -22.64 17.62
N PRO A 34 6.96 -21.82 17.96
CA PRO A 34 7.18 -20.42 18.31
C PRO A 34 8.21 -20.27 19.44
N ASP A 35 9.09 -19.27 19.33
CA ASP A 35 10.02 -18.91 20.40
C ASP A 35 9.26 -18.18 21.52
N TYR A 36 8.82 -18.94 22.52
CA TYR A 36 8.06 -18.43 23.66
C TYR A 36 8.86 -17.47 24.56
N GLU A 37 10.20 -17.55 24.56
CA GLU A 37 11.04 -16.64 25.34
C GLU A 37 11.09 -15.25 24.67
N GLN A 38 11.27 -15.24 23.35
CA GLN A 38 11.21 -14.00 22.58
C GLN A 38 9.80 -13.40 22.58
N TRP A 39 8.76 -14.24 22.55
CA TRP A 39 7.37 -13.80 22.74
C TRP A 39 7.18 -13.11 24.08
N GLN A 40 7.63 -13.72 25.19
CA GLN A 40 7.47 -13.16 26.53
C GLN A 40 8.10 -11.76 26.62
N ARG A 41 9.34 -11.60 26.12
CA ARG A 41 10.03 -10.30 26.06
C ARG A 41 9.27 -9.27 25.22
N THR A 42 8.66 -9.70 24.12
CA THR A 42 7.87 -8.83 23.24
C THR A 42 6.58 -8.39 23.93
N ALA A 43 5.87 -9.32 24.57
CA ALA A 43 4.62 -9.06 25.25
C ALA A 43 4.80 -8.13 26.46
N GLU A 44 5.82 -8.36 27.30
CA GLU A 44 6.14 -7.48 28.45
C GLU A 44 6.48 -6.06 28.00
N ARG A 45 7.28 -5.92 26.93
CA ARG A 45 7.56 -4.61 26.33
C ARG A 45 6.28 -3.95 25.82
N ALA A 46 5.38 -4.71 25.20
CA ALA A 46 4.13 -4.18 24.69
C ALA A 46 3.22 -3.69 25.82
N GLU A 47 3.09 -4.48 26.89
CA GLU A 47 2.32 -4.11 28.09
C GLU A 47 2.82 -2.81 28.70
N GLN A 48 4.15 -2.66 28.88
CA GLN A 48 4.74 -1.41 29.39
C GLN A 48 4.51 -0.20 28.48
N VAL A 49 4.55 -0.41 27.16
CA VAL A 49 4.31 0.65 26.17
C VAL A 49 2.85 1.09 26.18
N VAL A 50 1.92 0.15 26.27
CA VAL A 50 0.48 0.40 26.34
C VAL A 50 0.11 1.10 27.64
N GLU A 51 0.59 0.59 28.78
CA GLU A 51 0.32 1.15 30.12
C GLU A 51 0.75 2.62 30.23
N ARG A 52 1.92 2.96 29.69
CA ARG A 52 2.45 4.33 29.73
C ARG A 52 1.85 5.24 28.67
N ALA A 53 1.29 4.68 27.59
CA ALA A 53 0.84 5.38 26.39
C ALA A 53 1.82 6.47 25.88
N ALA A 54 3.12 6.32 26.14
CA ALA A 54 4.14 7.36 25.92
C ALA A 54 4.88 7.21 24.58
N ALA A 55 4.70 6.08 23.90
CA ALA A 55 5.37 5.80 22.63
C ALA A 55 4.71 6.57 21.47
N SER A 56 5.49 6.90 20.44
CA SER A 56 4.95 7.58 19.24
C SER A 56 3.98 6.67 18.49
N THR A 57 3.07 7.25 17.71
CA THR A 57 2.10 6.46 16.93
C THR A 57 2.78 5.48 15.97
N GLU A 58 3.89 5.88 15.34
CA GLU A 58 4.69 5.01 14.46
C GLU A 58 5.27 3.82 15.22
N SER A 59 5.77 4.05 16.44
CA SER A 59 6.30 2.96 17.28
C SER A 59 5.20 2.01 17.75
N LEU A 60 3.99 2.51 18.02
CA LEU A 60 2.81 1.69 18.32
C LEU A 60 2.37 0.86 17.11
N GLU A 61 2.37 1.44 15.90
CA GLU A 61 2.07 0.69 14.67
C GLU A 61 3.11 -0.40 14.39
N ALA A 62 4.40 -0.10 14.58
CA ALA A 62 5.47 -1.09 14.45
C ALA A 62 5.33 -2.23 15.48
N LEU A 63 5.01 -1.89 16.73
CA LEU A 63 4.74 -2.88 17.78
C LEU A 63 3.51 -3.74 17.45
N ARG A 64 2.42 -3.11 16.97
CA ARG A 64 1.21 -3.82 16.50
C ARG A 64 1.53 -4.80 15.38
N ALA A 65 2.35 -4.41 14.41
CA ALA A 65 2.77 -5.29 13.32
C ALA A 65 3.60 -6.49 13.83
N GLN A 66 4.50 -6.27 14.80
CA GLN A 66 5.24 -7.36 15.45
C GLN A 66 4.30 -8.33 16.17
N LEU A 67 3.33 -7.83 16.94
CA LEU A 67 2.32 -8.65 17.62
C LEU A 67 1.44 -9.42 16.63
N ALA A 68 1.09 -8.81 15.49
CA ALA A 68 0.32 -9.47 14.45
C ALA A 68 1.08 -10.65 13.84
N GLY A 69 2.40 -10.53 13.64
CA GLY A 69 3.26 -11.63 13.21
C GLY A 69 3.31 -12.77 14.23
N TRP A 70 3.43 -12.46 15.53
CA TRP A 70 3.35 -13.46 16.60
C TRP A 70 1.98 -14.17 16.63
N ARG A 71 0.90 -13.40 16.49
CA ARG A 71 -0.47 -13.94 16.42
C ARG A 71 -0.63 -14.95 15.28
N GLU A 72 -0.04 -14.68 14.11
CA GLU A 72 -0.05 -15.60 12.98
C GLU A 72 0.73 -16.90 13.27
N GLN A 73 1.89 -16.79 13.92
CA GLN A 73 2.65 -17.98 14.36
C GLN A 73 1.87 -18.82 15.37
N PHE A 74 1.21 -18.19 16.36
CA PHE A 74 0.39 -18.92 17.32
C PHE A 74 -0.84 -19.56 16.67
N LEU A 75 -1.47 -18.89 15.69
CA LEU A 75 -2.57 -19.47 14.92
C LEU A 75 -2.12 -20.73 14.16
N ALA A 76 -0.91 -20.71 13.58
CA ALA A 76 -0.34 -21.90 12.94
C ALA A 76 -0.01 -23.00 13.96
N ALA A 77 0.51 -22.64 15.14
CA ALA A 77 0.85 -23.57 16.21
C ALA A 77 -0.39 -24.25 16.84
N GLN A 78 -1.54 -23.58 16.88
CA GLN A 78 -2.82 -24.18 17.30
C GLN A 78 -3.26 -25.31 16.38
N GLY A 79 -2.97 -25.20 15.08
CA GLY A 79 -3.25 -26.25 14.08
C GLY A 79 -2.23 -27.40 14.09
N GLN A 80 -1.20 -27.36 14.94
CA GLN A 80 -0.27 -28.48 15.06
C GLN A 80 -0.89 -29.63 15.84
N ASN A 81 -0.51 -30.85 15.50
CA ASN A 81 -0.97 -32.09 16.15
C ASN A 81 -2.48 -32.37 16.08
N THR A 82 -3.30 -31.58 15.39
CA THR A 82 -4.77 -31.77 15.34
C THR A 82 -5.16 -33.20 14.93
N THR A 83 -4.55 -33.75 13.88
CA THR A 83 -4.82 -35.14 13.44
C THR A 83 -4.39 -36.19 14.47
N ARG A 84 -3.26 -35.97 15.16
CA ARG A 84 -2.75 -36.90 16.17
C ARG A 84 -3.60 -36.87 17.44
N ILE A 85 -3.99 -35.67 17.89
CA ILE A 85 -4.91 -35.47 19.01
C ILE A 85 -6.24 -36.15 18.70
N ALA A 86 -6.84 -35.91 17.52
CA ALA A 86 -8.09 -36.57 17.11
C ALA A 86 -7.96 -38.10 17.06
N THR A 87 -6.80 -38.62 16.64
CA THR A 87 -6.54 -40.07 16.62
C THR A 87 -6.46 -40.65 18.03
N LEU A 88 -5.79 -39.98 18.97
CA LEU A 88 -5.71 -40.41 20.37
C LEU A 88 -7.05 -40.30 21.08
N GLU A 89 -7.84 -39.26 20.79
CA GLU A 89 -9.22 -39.12 21.29
C GLU A 89 -10.11 -40.26 20.80
N ALA A 90 -10.04 -40.62 19.52
CA ALA A 90 -10.78 -41.75 18.96
C ALA A 90 -10.34 -43.09 19.58
N GLN A 91 -9.04 -43.27 19.88
CA GLN A 91 -8.54 -44.45 20.58
C GLN A 91 -9.04 -44.51 22.03
N LEU A 92 -9.08 -43.38 22.74
CA LEU A 92 -9.65 -43.26 24.08
C LEU A 92 -11.15 -43.55 24.09
N GLU A 93 -11.89 -43.08 23.09
CA GLU A 93 -13.32 -43.34 22.93
C GLU A 93 -13.61 -44.82 22.64
N ALA A 94 -12.76 -45.48 21.86
CA ALA A 94 -12.85 -46.92 21.58
C ALA A 94 -12.63 -47.79 22.83
N LEU A 95 -11.92 -47.30 23.85
CA LEU A 95 -11.78 -47.99 25.15
C LEU A 95 -13.06 -47.89 26.01
N GLY A 96 -14.05 -47.09 25.61
CA GLY A 96 -15.30 -46.90 26.35
C GLY A 96 -15.19 -45.87 27.49
N PRO A 97 -16.33 -45.53 28.12
CA PRO A 97 -16.38 -44.56 29.20
C PRO A 97 -15.52 -45.01 30.40
N PRO A 98 -14.99 -44.06 31.19
CA PRO A 98 -14.29 -44.39 32.43
C PRO A 98 -15.21 -45.17 33.38
N PRO A 99 -14.64 -46.02 34.26
CA PRO A 99 -15.45 -46.80 35.21
C PRO A 99 -16.26 -45.88 36.13
N GLU A 100 -17.51 -46.26 36.40
CA GLU A 100 -18.37 -45.57 37.37
C GLU A 100 -17.74 -45.61 38.78
N GLU A 101 -18.05 -44.63 39.63
CA GLU A 101 -17.49 -44.54 40.99
C GLU A 101 -17.68 -45.86 41.77
N GLY A 102 -16.58 -46.55 42.04
CA GLY A 102 -16.55 -47.83 42.75
C GLY A 102 -16.41 -49.08 41.87
N ALA A 103 -16.48 -48.96 40.55
CA ALA A 103 -16.19 -50.04 39.60
C ALA A 103 -14.69 -50.12 39.27
N THR A 104 -14.15 -51.32 39.16
CA THR A 104 -12.73 -51.56 38.82
C THR A 104 -12.61 -51.97 37.36
N GLU A 105 -11.84 -51.21 36.57
CA GLU A 105 -11.54 -51.53 35.18
C GLU A 105 -10.46 -52.63 35.11
N PRO A 106 -10.45 -53.49 34.06
CA PRO A 106 -9.36 -54.43 33.86
C PRO A 106 -7.99 -53.72 33.84
N PRO A 107 -6.95 -54.27 34.51
CA PRO A 107 -5.69 -53.57 34.73
C PRO A 107 -4.94 -53.20 33.44
N ASP A 108 -5.12 -53.99 32.38
CA ASP A 108 -4.60 -53.74 31.03
C ASP A 108 -5.28 -52.55 30.34
N VAL A 109 -6.60 -52.43 30.45
CA VAL A 109 -7.37 -51.30 29.91
C VAL A 109 -7.07 -50.02 30.68
N ALA A 110 -6.98 -50.09 32.02
CA ALA A 110 -6.62 -48.96 32.86
C ALA A 110 -5.21 -48.43 32.53
N GLN A 111 -4.23 -49.33 32.36
CA GLN A 111 -2.88 -48.95 31.93
C GLN A 111 -2.91 -48.28 30.54
N ARG A 112 -3.65 -48.85 29.59
CA ARG A 112 -3.72 -48.32 28.23
C ARG A 112 -4.39 -46.94 28.17
N ARG A 113 -5.45 -46.73 28.95
CA ARG A 113 -6.13 -45.43 29.09
C ARG A 113 -5.17 -44.37 29.62
N ALA A 114 -4.40 -44.70 30.67
CA ALA A 114 -3.40 -43.80 31.25
C ALA A 114 -2.32 -43.39 30.25
N GLU A 115 -1.76 -44.33 29.48
CA GLU A 115 -0.78 -44.06 28.43
C GLU A 115 -1.31 -43.11 27.35
N LEU A 116 -2.55 -43.32 26.89
CA LEU A 116 -3.17 -42.47 25.87
C LEU A 116 -3.47 -41.06 26.41
N GLN A 117 -3.90 -40.96 27.67
CA GLN A 117 -4.12 -39.67 28.33
C GLN A 117 -2.83 -38.89 28.50
N GLU A 118 -1.74 -39.53 28.92
CA GLU A 118 -0.43 -38.89 29.01
C GLU A 118 0.06 -38.37 27.65
N GLN A 119 -0.07 -39.18 26.59
CA GLN A 119 0.28 -38.74 25.23
C GLN A 119 -0.57 -37.55 24.76
N LEU A 120 -1.86 -37.58 25.08
CA LEU A 120 -2.80 -36.53 24.71
C LEU A 120 -2.55 -35.23 25.49
N GLU A 121 -2.20 -35.29 26.77
CA GLU A 121 -1.77 -34.12 27.55
C GLU A 121 -0.49 -33.50 26.97
N ASN A 122 0.50 -34.33 26.63
CA ASN A 122 1.75 -33.88 26.01
C ASN A 122 1.52 -33.19 24.65
N LEU A 123 0.55 -33.65 23.85
CA LEU A 123 0.20 -33.02 22.58
C LEU A 123 -0.69 -31.77 22.75
N ARG A 124 -1.55 -31.72 23.77
CA ARG A 124 -2.42 -30.56 24.04
C ARG A 124 -1.70 -29.40 24.73
N ALA A 125 -0.66 -29.68 25.52
CA ALA A 125 0.13 -28.64 26.21
C ALA A 125 0.62 -27.52 25.26
N PRO A 126 1.28 -27.81 24.12
CA PRO A 126 1.71 -26.76 23.19
C PRO A 126 0.53 -26.02 22.54
N VAL A 127 -0.58 -26.71 22.25
CA VAL A 127 -1.79 -26.09 21.69
C VAL A 127 -2.38 -25.08 22.67
N ARG A 128 -2.56 -25.46 23.94
CA ARG A 128 -3.05 -24.54 24.99
C ARG A 128 -2.14 -23.33 25.19
N ASN A 129 -0.82 -23.54 25.15
CA ASN A 129 0.14 -22.45 25.25
C ASN A 129 0.03 -21.50 24.05
N ALA A 130 -0.16 -22.02 22.83
CA ALA A 130 -0.41 -21.22 21.65
C ALA A 130 -1.75 -20.46 21.71
N GLU A 131 -2.82 -21.07 22.24
CA GLU A 131 -4.11 -20.39 22.47
C GLU A 131 -4.01 -19.22 23.45
N ALA A 132 -3.32 -19.44 24.58
CA ALA A 132 -3.09 -18.39 25.58
C ALA A 132 -2.26 -17.24 25.01
N ALA A 133 -1.16 -17.55 24.30
CA ALA A 133 -0.30 -16.56 23.68
C ALA A 133 -1.00 -15.78 22.56
N PHE A 134 -1.80 -16.48 21.72
CA PHE A 134 -2.66 -15.85 20.72
C PHE A 134 -3.63 -14.85 21.33
N THR A 135 -4.30 -15.24 22.42
CA THR A 135 -5.27 -14.39 23.12
C THR A 135 -4.59 -13.15 23.70
N ARG A 136 -3.42 -13.30 24.32
CA ARG A 136 -2.62 -12.17 24.84
C ARG A 136 -2.17 -11.23 23.70
N ALA A 137 -1.69 -11.76 22.58
CA ALA A 137 -1.33 -10.95 21.41
C ALA A 137 -2.53 -10.16 20.87
N GLN A 138 -3.71 -10.80 20.78
CA GLN A 138 -4.94 -10.15 20.33
C GLN A 138 -5.39 -9.03 21.30
N GLY A 139 -5.30 -9.27 22.61
CA GLY A 139 -5.56 -8.25 23.63
C GLY A 139 -4.68 -7.02 23.45
N LEU A 140 -3.37 -7.20 23.39
CA LEU A 140 -2.39 -6.12 23.21
C LEU A 140 -2.60 -5.35 21.89
N ILE A 141 -2.89 -6.04 20.79
CA ILE A 141 -3.23 -5.39 19.51
C ILE A 141 -4.47 -4.50 19.68
N SER A 142 -5.50 -4.99 20.38
CA SER A 142 -6.75 -4.24 20.57
C SER A 142 -6.58 -2.98 21.42
N GLU A 143 -5.71 -3.03 22.44
CA GLU A 143 -5.37 -1.90 23.29
C GLU A 143 -4.54 -0.86 22.53
N ILE A 144 -3.53 -1.28 21.78
CA ILE A 144 -2.77 -0.39 20.89
C ILE A 144 -3.70 0.29 19.90
N ASP A 145 -4.62 -0.47 19.30
CA ASP A 145 -5.60 0.06 18.37
C ASP A 145 -6.53 1.10 19.01
N ALA A 146 -6.90 0.92 20.29
CA ALA A 146 -7.69 1.89 21.04
C ALA A 146 -6.90 3.19 21.26
N ILE A 147 -5.63 3.11 21.64
CA ILE A 147 -4.74 4.28 21.82
C ILE A 147 -4.57 5.04 20.50
N ILE A 148 -4.28 4.33 19.41
CA ILE A 148 -4.11 4.94 18.09
C ILE A 148 -5.41 5.64 17.65
N ARG A 149 -6.57 4.98 17.81
CA ARG A 149 -7.86 5.58 17.47
C ARG A 149 -8.17 6.82 18.29
N ALA A 150 -7.91 6.80 19.61
CA ALA A 150 -8.12 7.96 20.47
C ALA A 150 -7.28 9.16 20.00
N ARG A 151 -5.99 8.94 19.74
CA ARG A 151 -5.08 9.98 19.22
C ARG A 151 -5.51 10.50 17.85
N GLN A 152 -6.01 9.64 16.96
CA GLN A 152 -6.52 10.06 15.65
C GLN A 152 -7.75 10.95 15.81
N VAL A 153 -8.69 10.58 16.68
CA VAL A 153 -9.87 11.41 16.97
C VAL A 153 -9.46 12.76 17.54
N ASP A 154 -8.56 12.77 18.54
CA ASP A 154 -8.06 14.02 19.14
C ASP A 154 -7.36 14.91 18.10
N ALA A 155 -6.53 14.32 17.22
CA ALA A 155 -5.87 15.05 16.16
C ALA A 155 -6.87 15.63 15.14
N LEU A 156 -7.93 14.90 14.79
CA LEU A 156 -8.97 15.39 13.88
C LEU A 156 -9.78 16.55 14.49
N LEU A 157 -10.01 16.50 15.81
CA LEU A 157 -10.73 17.53 16.56
C LEU A 157 -9.84 18.68 17.04
N SER A 158 -8.51 18.57 16.89
CA SER A 158 -7.59 19.64 17.27
C SER A 158 -7.77 20.84 16.35
N LEU A 159 -8.00 22.00 16.97
CA LEU A 159 -8.06 23.27 16.26
C LEU A 159 -6.66 23.88 16.21
N GLY A 160 -6.10 23.97 15.00
CA GLY A 160 -4.81 24.59 14.74
C GLY A 160 -4.92 26.06 14.35
N ALA A 161 -3.80 26.64 13.94
CA ALA A 161 -3.76 27.99 13.40
C ALA A 161 -4.56 28.07 12.07
N THR A 162 -5.44 29.06 11.96
CA THR A 162 -6.20 29.26 10.71
C THR A 162 -5.30 29.86 9.62
N PRO A 163 -5.31 29.30 8.39
CA PRO A 163 -4.60 29.87 7.24
C PRO A 163 -5.24 31.18 6.76
N LEU A 164 -6.44 31.55 7.25
CA LEU A 164 -7.09 32.81 6.90
C LEU A 164 -6.53 34.02 7.64
N ASN A 165 -5.71 33.81 8.68
CA ASN A 165 -5.03 34.91 9.37
C ASN A 165 -3.77 35.34 8.59
N PRO A 166 -3.69 36.58 8.07
CA PRO A 166 -2.55 37.06 7.29
C PRO A 166 -1.21 37.02 8.05
N ALA A 167 -1.22 37.11 9.38
CA ALA A 167 0.00 37.03 10.18
C ALA A 167 0.73 35.68 10.02
N ASN A 168 -0.02 34.59 9.84
CA ASN A 168 0.54 33.25 9.66
C ASN A 168 1.28 33.11 8.31
N TRP A 169 0.91 33.90 7.29
CA TRP A 169 1.56 33.87 5.98
C TRP A 169 2.96 34.46 6.01
N ALA A 170 3.13 35.59 6.71
CA ALA A 170 4.46 36.21 6.85
C ALA A 170 5.42 35.26 7.58
N LEU A 171 4.95 34.62 8.65
CA LEU A 171 5.70 33.59 9.38
C LEU A 171 6.05 32.41 8.48
N ALA A 172 5.07 31.87 7.74
CA ALA A 172 5.26 30.73 6.84
C ALA A 172 6.32 31.01 5.75
N LEU A 173 6.25 32.18 5.10
CA LEU A 173 7.23 32.55 4.08
C LEU A 173 8.64 32.69 4.67
N GLY A 174 8.76 33.22 5.88
CA GLY A 174 10.04 33.30 6.60
C GLY A 174 10.62 31.92 6.92
N GLU A 175 9.80 31.02 7.47
CA GLU A 175 10.19 29.65 7.80
C GLU A 175 10.59 28.83 6.57
N VAL A 176 9.81 28.92 5.48
CA VAL A 176 10.13 28.27 4.19
C VAL A 176 11.46 28.80 3.62
N GLY A 177 11.67 30.12 3.68
CA GLY A 177 12.91 30.75 3.23
C GLY A 177 14.12 30.25 4.02
N GLN A 178 14.01 30.19 5.35
CA GLN A 178 15.07 29.68 6.22
C GLN A 178 15.36 28.19 6.00
N ALA A 179 14.33 27.35 5.88
CA ALA A 179 14.51 25.92 5.60
C ALA A 179 15.19 25.69 4.24
N THR A 180 14.77 26.43 3.22
CA THR A 180 15.40 26.39 1.88
C THR A 180 16.86 26.85 1.95
N ARG A 181 17.14 27.93 2.68
CA ARG A 181 18.51 28.43 2.85
C ARG A 181 19.41 27.41 3.57
N LYS A 182 18.89 26.73 4.59
CA LYS A 182 19.63 25.64 5.28
C LYS A 182 19.98 24.50 4.31
N MET A 183 19.07 24.10 3.43
CA MET A 183 19.35 23.07 2.41
C MET A 183 20.40 23.54 1.39
N GLN A 184 20.34 24.79 0.95
CA GLN A 184 21.35 25.36 0.05
C GLN A 184 22.74 25.40 0.70
N LEU A 185 22.82 25.86 1.95
CA LEU A 185 24.06 25.90 2.71
C LEU A 185 24.66 24.50 2.92
N GLU A 186 23.84 23.45 3.09
CA GLU A 186 24.32 22.07 3.16
C GLU A 186 25.02 21.63 1.86
N VAL A 187 24.46 21.97 0.71
CA VAL A 187 25.04 21.67 -0.61
C VAL A 187 26.31 22.49 -0.84
N GLU A 188 26.27 23.80 -0.57
CA GLU A 188 27.43 24.69 -0.67
C GLU A 188 28.58 24.18 0.23
N THR A 189 28.28 23.81 1.47
CA THR A 189 29.27 23.24 2.40
C THR A 189 29.80 21.90 1.91
N ALA A 190 28.94 21.05 1.33
CA ALA A 190 29.37 19.76 0.79
C ALA A 190 30.32 19.93 -0.40
N ILE A 191 30.07 20.91 -1.28
CA ILE A 191 30.91 21.23 -2.43
C ILE A 191 32.22 21.91 -1.98
N ALA A 192 32.17 22.77 -0.97
CA ALA A 192 33.36 23.43 -0.43
C ALA A 192 34.30 22.47 0.33
N THR A 193 33.84 21.27 0.70
CA THR A 193 34.61 20.28 1.45
C THR A 193 35.41 19.37 0.49
N PRO A 194 36.75 19.45 0.45
CA PRO A 194 37.56 18.71 -0.53
C PRO A 194 37.41 17.18 -0.46
N SER A 195 37.25 16.62 0.75
CA SER A 195 37.06 15.18 0.93
C SER A 195 35.77 14.66 0.31
N ARG A 196 34.67 15.41 0.41
CA ARG A 196 33.37 15.06 -0.22
C ARG A 196 33.43 15.16 -1.74
N VAL A 197 34.11 16.17 -2.27
CA VAL A 197 34.31 16.31 -3.72
C VAL A 197 35.20 15.19 -4.25
N ALA A 198 36.26 14.81 -3.53
CA ALA A 198 37.12 13.68 -3.90
C ALA A 198 36.33 12.36 -3.92
N GLU A 199 35.45 12.15 -2.93
CA GLU A 199 34.56 10.98 -2.89
C GLU A 199 33.56 10.97 -4.05
N ALA A 200 32.91 12.10 -4.35
CA ALA A 200 32.03 12.24 -5.50
C ALA A 200 32.77 11.99 -6.82
N ARG A 201 34.03 12.43 -6.94
CA ARG A 201 34.90 12.19 -8.09
C ARG A 201 35.21 10.70 -8.27
N ASN A 202 35.50 9.99 -7.19
CA ASN A 202 35.72 8.54 -7.22
C ASN A 202 34.45 7.78 -7.64
N ARG A 203 33.27 8.31 -7.33
CA ARG A 203 31.96 7.77 -7.70
C ARG A 203 31.49 8.17 -9.11
N LEU A 204 32.23 9.04 -9.83
CA LEU A 204 31.84 9.54 -11.16
C LEU A 204 31.46 8.45 -12.17
N PRO A 205 32.17 7.31 -12.29
CA PRO A 205 31.77 6.26 -13.23
C PRO A 205 30.36 5.73 -12.94
N GLY A 206 30.04 5.49 -11.67
CA GLY A 206 28.71 5.04 -11.25
C GLY A 206 27.63 6.11 -11.48
N ILE A 207 27.93 7.37 -11.13
CA ILE A 207 27.03 8.51 -11.39
C ILE A 207 26.75 8.65 -12.88
N PHE A 208 27.78 8.56 -13.72
CA PHE A 208 27.65 8.66 -15.17
C PHE A 208 26.81 7.51 -15.74
N LEU A 209 27.04 6.27 -15.30
CA LEU A 209 26.23 5.11 -15.71
C LEU A 209 24.75 5.28 -15.31
N LEU A 210 24.47 5.75 -14.09
CA LEU A 210 23.11 6.00 -13.63
C LEU A 210 22.43 7.12 -14.41
N LEU A 211 23.12 8.23 -14.66
CA LEU A 211 22.58 9.34 -15.46
C LEU A 211 22.35 8.92 -16.90
N ALA A 212 23.33 8.28 -17.55
CA ALA A 212 23.24 7.82 -18.92
C ALA A 212 22.10 6.79 -19.07
N GLY A 213 22.05 5.78 -18.19
CA GLY A 213 20.97 4.79 -18.14
C GLY A 213 19.61 5.44 -17.90
N GLY A 214 19.54 6.39 -16.96
CA GLY A 214 18.34 7.16 -16.66
C GLY A 214 17.80 7.94 -17.86
N PHE A 215 18.66 8.70 -18.54
CA PHE A 215 18.32 9.43 -19.76
C PHE A 215 17.93 8.51 -20.90
N VAL A 216 18.64 7.40 -21.10
CA VAL A 216 18.29 6.39 -22.13
C VAL A 216 16.90 5.82 -21.86
N LEU A 217 16.58 5.45 -20.62
CA LEU A 217 15.27 4.95 -20.24
C LEU A 217 14.16 6.00 -20.44
N LEU A 218 14.40 7.26 -20.10
CA LEU A 218 13.43 8.34 -20.32
C LEU A 218 13.18 8.63 -21.80
N LEU A 219 14.24 8.69 -22.63
CA LEU A 219 14.13 9.07 -24.04
C LEU A 219 13.74 7.91 -24.96
N ARG A 220 14.17 6.68 -24.64
CA ARG A 220 13.98 5.50 -25.50
C ARG A 220 13.00 4.49 -24.91
N GLY A 221 12.66 4.58 -23.63
CA GLY A 221 11.84 3.57 -22.95
C GLY A 221 10.46 3.39 -23.59
N HIS A 222 9.79 4.49 -23.95
CA HIS A 222 8.51 4.44 -24.67
C HIS A 222 8.61 3.61 -25.96
N ARG A 223 9.64 3.87 -26.77
CA ARG A 223 9.87 3.14 -28.04
C ARG A 223 10.17 1.66 -27.83
N TRP A 224 10.83 1.28 -26.74
CA TRP A 224 11.10 -0.12 -26.42
C TRP A 224 9.82 -0.86 -26.04
N VAL A 225 9.00 -0.23 -25.20
CA VAL A 225 7.70 -0.77 -24.78
C VAL A 225 6.75 -0.92 -25.98
N ASP A 226 6.69 0.08 -26.87
CA ASP A 226 5.89 0.01 -28.09
C ASP A 226 6.33 -1.10 -29.04
N ARG A 227 7.64 -1.24 -29.26
CA ARG A 227 8.20 -2.29 -30.13
C ARG A 227 7.95 -3.68 -29.56
N ALA A 228 8.18 -3.87 -28.26
CA ALA A 228 7.87 -5.12 -27.58
C ALA A 228 6.37 -5.42 -27.71
N GLY A 229 5.52 -4.42 -27.47
CA GLY A 229 4.08 -4.54 -27.58
C GLY A 229 3.58 -4.84 -28.99
N ALA A 230 4.18 -4.25 -30.03
CA ALA A 230 3.86 -4.53 -31.42
C ALA A 230 4.27 -5.96 -31.81
N HIS A 231 5.44 -6.41 -31.36
CA HIS A 231 5.93 -7.76 -31.61
C HIS A 231 5.04 -8.82 -30.96
N MET A 232 4.56 -8.56 -29.73
CA MET A 232 3.65 -9.46 -29.02
C MET A 232 2.25 -9.49 -29.64
N ARG A 233 1.69 -8.33 -30.02
CA ARG A 233 0.39 -8.25 -30.71
C ARG A 233 0.40 -8.92 -32.09
N ALA A 234 1.51 -8.82 -32.84
CA ALA A 234 1.63 -9.50 -34.12
C ALA A 234 1.62 -11.04 -34.00
N ARG A 235 1.99 -11.59 -32.83
CA ARG A 235 2.09 -13.03 -32.58
C ARG A 235 0.88 -13.61 -31.86
N ALA A 236 0.10 -12.78 -31.16
CA ALA A 236 -1.10 -13.17 -30.44
C ALA A 236 -2.37 -12.85 -31.27
N ARG A 237 -3.04 -13.89 -31.79
CA ARG A 237 -4.37 -13.77 -32.44
C ARG A 237 -5.53 -13.57 -31.45
N ARG A 238 -5.33 -13.85 -30.15
CA ARG A 238 -6.31 -13.75 -29.06
C ARG A 238 -5.64 -13.14 -27.82
N GLY A 239 -6.36 -12.39 -27.00
CA GLY A 239 -5.87 -11.84 -25.71
C GLY A 239 -5.25 -10.44 -25.77
N THR A 240 -5.62 -9.63 -26.78
CA THR A 240 -5.08 -8.28 -27.01
C THR A 240 -5.18 -7.36 -25.78
N SER A 241 -6.22 -7.51 -24.95
CA SER A 241 -6.44 -6.68 -23.76
C SER A 241 -5.42 -6.92 -22.64
N VAL A 242 -5.05 -8.18 -22.37
CA VAL A 242 -4.02 -8.53 -21.36
C VAL A 242 -2.66 -7.97 -21.77
N TRP A 243 -2.28 -8.13 -23.04
CA TRP A 243 -1.05 -7.54 -23.57
C TRP A 243 -1.08 -6.03 -23.52
N ALA A 244 -2.22 -5.40 -23.85
CA ALA A 244 -2.37 -3.95 -23.73
C ALA A 244 -2.16 -3.48 -22.28
N LEU A 245 -2.64 -4.22 -21.28
CA LEU A 245 -2.39 -3.90 -19.88
C LEU A 245 -0.90 -4.00 -19.52
N LEU A 246 -0.23 -5.09 -19.89
CA LEU A 246 1.20 -5.28 -19.62
C LEU A 246 2.07 -4.21 -20.28
N ILE A 247 1.78 -3.88 -21.54
CA ILE A 247 2.43 -2.78 -22.28
C ILE A 247 2.17 -1.45 -21.57
N SER A 248 0.95 -1.24 -21.07
CA SER A 248 0.59 -0.02 -20.33
C SER A 248 1.35 0.12 -19.01
N ILE A 249 1.60 -0.98 -18.30
CA ILE A 249 2.44 -0.99 -17.09
C ILE A 249 3.90 -0.68 -17.47
N GLY A 250 4.41 -1.24 -18.57
CA GLY A 250 5.75 -0.94 -19.09
C GLY A 250 5.96 0.56 -19.35
N HIS A 251 4.93 1.26 -19.81
CA HIS A 251 4.94 2.71 -20.00
C HIS A 251 5.05 3.53 -18.71
N ILE A 252 4.74 2.94 -17.55
CA ILE A 252 4.94 3.57 -16.24
C ILE A 252 6.32 3.20 -15.68
N LEU A 253 6.66 1.91 -15.73
CA LEU A 253 7.86 1.38 -15.08
C LEU A 253 9.16 1.94 -15.68
N LEU A 254 9.24 2.11 -16.99
CA LEU A 254 10.48 2.58 -17.63
C LEU A 254 10.77 4.05 -17.31
N PRO A 255 9.82 5.01 -17.45
CA PRO A 255 10.05 6.38 -17.01
C PRO A 255 10.34 6.48 -15.51
N LEU A 256 9.66 5.67 -14.69
CA LEU A 256 9.91 5.61 -13.25
C LEU A 256 11.35 5.16 -12.95
N ALA A 257 11.81 4.06 -13.57
CA ALA A 257 13.18 3.58 -13.43
C ALA A 257 14.20 4.61 -13.92
N GLY A 258 13.92 5.27 -15.05
CA GLY A 258 14.79 6.30 -15.62
C GLY A 258 14.96 7.51 -14.69
N LEU A 259 13.85 8.05 -14.18
CA LEU A 259 13.90 9.17 -13.24
C LEU A 259 14.53 8.74 -11.90
N SER A 260 14.20 7.54 -11.41
CA SER A 260 14.76 7.00 -10.16
C SER A 260 16.27 6.86 -10.26
N ALA A 261 16.81 6.43 -11.40
CA ALA A 261 18.25 6.35 -11.63
C ALA A 261 18.92 7.74 -11.56
N ILE A 262 18.30 8.78 -12.13
CA ILE A 262 18.82 10.17 -12.08
C ILE A 262 18.80 10.70 -10.64
N ILE A 263 17.71 10.49 -9.91
CA ILE A 263 17.57 10.90 -8.51
C ILE A 263 18.60 10.15 -7.65
N PHE A 264 18.74 8.84 -7.87
CA PHE A 264 19.70 8.02 -7.15
C PHE A 264 21.15 8.45 -7.46
N ALA A 265 21.45 8.86 -8.70
CA ALA A 265 22.76 9.42 -9.04
C ALA A 265 23.07 10.70 -8.24
N ALA A 266 22.08 11.59 -8.10
CA ALA A 266 22.21 12.80 -7.29
C ALA A 266 22.45 12.48 -5.80
N ALA A 267 21.70 11.52 -5.23
CA ALA A 267 21.91 11.08 -3.85
C ALA A 267 23.26 10.36 -3.65
N TYR A 268 23.64 9.50 -4.60
CA TYR A 268 24.88 8.72 -4.61
C TYR A 268 26.13 9.61 -4.69
N SER A 269 26.01 10.82 -5.26
CA SER A 269 27.09 11.81 -5.27
C SER A 269 27.54 12.25 -3.88
N GLY A 270 26.66 12.17 -2.86
CA GLY A 270 26.95 12.66 -1.50
C GLY A 270 26.95 14.19 -1.35
N LEU A 271 26.71 14.94 -2.43
CA LEU A 271 26.77 16.42 -2.44
C LEU A 271 25.46 17.09 -2.02
N ALA A 272 24.34 16.35 -2.03
CA ALA A 272 23.03 16.90 -1.67
C ALA A 272 22.93 17.31 -0.19
N GLY A 273 23.75 16.72 0.70
CA GLY A 273 23.60 16.89 2.15
C GLY A 273 22.40 16.14 2.74
N PRO A 274 22.27 16.09 4.08
CA PRO A 274 21.28 15.25 4.75
C PRO A 274 19.82 15.61 4.45
N ARG A 275 19.44 16.89 4.37
CA ARG A 275 18.03 17.27 4.16
C ARG A 275 17.58 17.05 2.72
N LEU A 276 18.36 17.52 1.76
CA LEU A 276 18.03 17.35 0.35
C LEU A 276 18.10 15.88 -0.08
N SER A 277 19.03 15.09 0.47
CA SER A 277 19.07 13.64 0.20
C SER A 277 17.79 12.91 0.66
N ARG A 278 17.21 13.29 1.81
CA ARG A 278 15.90 12.75 2.24
C ARG A 278 14.77 13.20 1.31
N MET A 279 14.77 14.45 0.84
CA MET A 279 13.80 14.88 -0.19
C MET A 279 13.96 14.08 -1.49
N LEU A 280 15.19 13.92 -1.97
CA LEU A 280 15.50 13.12 -3.16
C LEU A 280 15.03 11.67 -3.00
N ALA A 281 15.19 11.06 -1.82
CA ALA A 281 14.70 9.70 -1.56
C ALA A 281 13.17 9.56 -1.69
N PHE A 282 12.42 10.65 -1.48
CA PHE A 282 10.95 10.66 -1.62
C PHE A 282 10.48 10.86 -3.08
N LEU A 283 11.25 11.54 -3.93
CA LEU A 283 10.86 11.86 -5.31
C LEU A 283 10.47 10.64 -6.17
N PRO A 284 11.14 9.47 -6.10
CA PRO A 284 10.74 8.28 -6.87
C PRO A 284 9.33 7.82 -6.53
N LEU A 285 8.98 7.79 -5.25
CA LEU A 285 7.64 7.42 -4.79
C LEU A 285 6.60 8.46 -5.23
N ALA A 286 6.91 9.75 -5.08
CA ALA A 286 6.06 10.84 -5.57
C ALA A 286 5.77 10.72 -7.07
N PHE A 287 6.82 10.44 -7.87
CA PHE A 287 6.67 10.25 -9.31
C PHE A 287 5.90 8.98 -9.66
N ALA A 288 6.11 7.89 -8.93
CA ALA A 288 5.35 6.65 -9.08
C ALA A 288 3.85 6.88 -8.82
N LEU A 289 3.50 7.63 -7.77
CA LEU A 289 2.12 8.01 -7.48
C LEU A 289 1.53 8.86 -8.60
N LEU A 290 2.26 9.88 -9.08
CA LEU A 290 1.83 10.71 -10.21
C LEU A 290 1.51 9.86 -11.45
N LEU A 291 2.43 8.97 -11.83
CA LEU A 291 2.26 8.12 -12.99
C LEU A 291 1.14 7.09 -12.79
N GLY A 292 1.03 6.49 -11.61
CA GLY A 292 0.00 5.50 -11.29
C GLY A 292 -1.41 6.09 -11.36
N PHE A 293 -1.64 7.26 -10.77
CA PHE A 293 -2.95 7.94 -10.84
C PHE A 293 -3.26 8.46 -12.24
N ARG A 294 -2.26 9.01 -12.95
CA ARG A 294 -2.43 9.43 -14.34
C ARG A 294 -2.80 8.24 -15.24
N TRP A 295 -2.09 7.13 -15.09
CA TRP A 295 -2.37 5.88 -15.80
C TRP A 295 -3.79 5.38 -15.50
N LEU A 296 -4.17 5.38 -14.22
CA LEU A 296 -5.49 4.97 -13.78
C LEU A 296 -6.59 5.81 -14.46
N GLY A 297 -6.46 7.14 -14.45
CA GLY A 297 -7.40 8.03 -15.12
C GLY A 297 -7.47 7.82 -16.64
N GLN A 298 -6.33 7.55 -17.29
CA GLN A 298 -6.29 7.23 -18.72
C GLN A 298 -6.97 5.90 -19.06
N ARG A 299 -6.89 4.90 -18.17
CA ARG A 299 -7.52 3.60 -18.39
C ARG A 299 -9.01 3.63 -18.07
N LEU A 300 -9.41 4.30 -16.99
CA LEU A 300 -10.82 4.45 -16.62
C LEU A 300 -11.61 5.21 -17.69
N TYR A 301 -11.06 6.32 -18.16
CA TYR A 301 -11.71 7.26 -19.08
C TYR A 301 -11.03 7.26 -20.46
N ASN A 302 -10.69 6.08 -20.99
CA ASN A 302 -9.96 5.91 -22.24
C ASN A 302 -10.61 6.73 -23.39
N PRO A 303 -9.84 7.48 -24.20
CA PRO A 303 -10.39 8.20 -25.35
C PRO A 303 -11.21 7.32 -26.29
N VAL A 304 -10.85 6.05 -26.47
CA VAL A 304 -11.63 5.07 -27.23
C VAL A 304 -12.75 4.52 -26.34
N GLU A 305 -14.01 4.77 -26.73
CA GLU A 305 -15.18 4.44 -25.90
C GLU A 305 -15.30 2.96 -25.58
N SER A 306 -15.08 2.09 -26.56
CA SER A 306 -15.11 0.63 -26.39
C SER A 306 -14.05 0.14 -25.40
N GLU A 307 -13.00 0.90 -25.14
CA GLU A 307 -11.92 0.56 -24.21
C GLU A 307 -12.03 1.28 -22.86
N ALA A 308 -12.96 2.23 -22.72
CA ALA A 308 -13.18 2.93 -21.45
C ALA A 308 -13.88 1.99 -20.46
N VAL A 309 -13.40 1.98 -19.21
CA VAL A 309 -14.05 1.22 -18.12
C VAL A 309 -15.29 1.96 -17.62
N ILE A 310 -15.23 3.29 -17.59
CA ILE A 310 -16.36 4.15 -17.26
C ILE A 310 -16.71 4.95 -18.53
N PRO A 311 -17.69 4.49 -19.33
CA PRO A 311 -18.10 5.18 -20.55
C PRO A 311 -18.77 6.51 -20.20
N LEU A 312 -18.14 7.62 -20.57
CA LEU A 312 -18.64 8.98 -20.43
C LEU A 312 -18.76 9.64 -21.81
N ALA A 313 -19.66 10.60 -21.97
CA ALA A 313 -19.70 11.45 -23.17
C ALA A 313 -18.35 12.19 -23.37
N GLU A 314 -18.02 12.55 -24.60
CA GLU A 314 -16.68 13.05 -24.98
C GLU A 314 -16.16 14.22 -24.12
N GLY A 315 -17.02 15.22 -23.85
CA GLY A 315 -16.69 16.37 -23.01
C GLY A 315 -16.32 15.96 -21.57
N PRO A 316 -17.27 15.39 -20.79
CA PRO A 316 -17.00 14.89 -19.44
C PRO A 316 -15.86 13.86 -19.37
N ARG A 317 -15.63 13.07 -20.41
CA ARG A 317 -14.53 12.09 -20.50
C ARG A 317 -13.16 12.78 -20.56
N ARG A 318 -13.01 13.85 -21.34
CA ARG A 318 -11.76 14.64 -21.40
C ARG A 318 -11.49 15.35 -20.08
N GLU A 319 -12.53 15.93 -19.48
CA GLU A 319 -12.45 16.57 -18.16
C GLU A 319 -12.05 15.58 -17.07
N ALA A 320 -12.67 14.40 -17.02
CA ALA A 320 -12.34 13.38 -16.04
C ALA A 320 -10.86 12.95 -16.12
N ARG A 321 -10.31 12.73 -17.34
CA ARG A 321 -8.86 12.44 -17.50
C ARG A 321 -7.97 13.56 -16.98
N TYR A 322 -8.33 14.79 -17.29
CA TYR A 322 -7.60 15.97 -16.84
C TYR A 322 -7.62 16.07 -15.31
N TYR A 323 -8.81 15.99 -14.70
CA TYR A 323 -8.99 16.05 -13.26
C TYR A 323 -8.30 14.89 -12.53
N SER A 324 -8.28 13.67 -13.06
CA SER A 324 -7.51 12.56 -12.49
C SER A 324 -6.00 12.86 -12.46
N THR A 325 -5.46 13.46 -13.53
CA THR A 325 -4.04 13.85 -13.57
C THR A 325 -3.75 15.01 -12.63
N LEU A 326 -4.67 15.98 -12.56
CA LEU A 326 -4.52 17.14 -11.68
C LEU A 326 -4.61 16.75 -10.20
N LEU A 327 -5.53 15.85 -9.82
CA LEU A 327 -5.59 15.30 -8.46
C LEU A 327 -4.31 14.53 -8.11
N ALA A 328 -3.75 13.76 -9.05
CA ALA A 328 -2.47 13.08 -8.86
C ALA A 328 -1.35 14.07 -8.51
N LEU A 329 -1.25 15.15 -9.29
CA LEU A 329 -0.27 16.21 -9.06
C LEU A 329 -0.48 16.87 -7.71
N LEU A 330 -1.72 17.25 -7.37
CA LEU A 330 -2.03 17.92 -6.12
C LEU A 330 -1.76 17.03 -4.89
N ILE A 331 -2.05 15.73 -4.96
CA ILE A 331 -1.67 14.77 -3.91
C ILE A 331 -0.16 14.75 -3.72
N VAL A 332 0.59 14.66 -4.82
CA VAL A 332 2.07 14.65 -4.76
C VAL A 332 2.60 15.94 -4.15
N VAL A 333 2.05 17.09 -4.54
CA VAL A 333 2.41 18.39 -3.95
C VAL A 333 2.09 18.41 -2.45
N GLN A 334 0.91 17.95 -2.04
CA GLN A 334 0.49 17.91 -0.64
C GLN A 334 1.42 17.04 0.22
N ILE A 335 1.80 15.84 -0.27
CA ILE A 335 2.73 14.97 0.45
C ILE A 335 4.14 15.57 0.47
N THR A 336 4.57 16.22 -0.63
CA THR A 336 5.86 16.92 -0.68
C THR A 336 5.92 18.07 0.32
N ILE A 337 4.82 18.82 0.50
CA ILE A 337 4.70 19.86 1.54
C ILE A 337 4.85 19.24 2.93
N SER A 338 4.13 18.15 3.24
CA SER A 338 4.27 17.46 4.53
C SER A 338 5.71 16.98 4.78
N ALA A 339 6.36 16.41 3.76
CA ALA A 339 7.76 16.00 3.86
C ALA A 339 8.69 17.20 4.10
N PHE A 340 8.46 18.32 3.43
CA PHE A 340 9.24 19.54 3.61
C PHE A 340 9.06 20.15 5.01
N VAL A 341 7.82 20.24 5.50
CA VAL A 341 7.47 20.69 6.85
C VAL A 341 8.18 19.85 7.91
N ASN A 342 8.08 18.52 7.79
CA ASN A 342 8.71 17.58 8.72
C ASN A 342 10.24 17.61 8.68
N LEU A 343 10.85 17.83 7.51
CA LEU A 343 12.31 17.92 7.37
C LEU A 343 12.88 19.27 7.84
N GLY A 344 12.07 20.32 7.76
CA GLY A 344 12.40 21.67 8.18
C GLY A 344 12.11 21.95 9.65
N ASP A 345 11.42 21.04 10.35
CA ASP A 345 10.83 21.24 11.68
C ASP A 345 9.99 22.53 11.72
N LEU A 346 9.16 22.73 10.69
CA LEU A 346 8.37 23.95 10.54
C LEU A 346 7.19 23.96 11.52
N SER A 347 6.71 25.16 11.87
CA SER A 347 5.60 25.30 12.80
C SER A 347 4.28 24.76 12.20
N GLN A 348 3.35 24.37 13.08
CA GLN A 348 2.00 23.94 12.65
C GLN A 348 1.25 25.04 11.90
N ALA A 349 1.52 26.32 12.20
CA ALA A 349 0.94 27.44 11.47
C ALA A 349 1.43 27.50 10.02
N THR A 350 2.72 27.28 9.81
CA THR A 350 3.31 27.18 8.46
C THR A 350 2.73 25.99 7.70
N GLU A 351 2.59 24.84 8.35
CA GLU A 351 1.96 23.69 7.70
C GLU A 351 0.53 24.00 7.24
N ALA A 352 -0.29 24.60 8.13
CA ALA A 352 -1.66 24.97 7.79
C ALA A 352 -1.73 25.91 6.58
N VAL A 353 -0.87 26.94 6.55
CA VAL A 353 -0.78 27.91 5.45
C VAL A 353 -0.36 27.26 4.14
N LEU A 354 0.63 26.36 4.15
CA LEU A 354 1.12 25.69 2.94
C LEU A 354 0.13 24.66 2.40
N GLN A 355 -0.52 23.91 3.29
CA GLN A 355 -1.48 22.87 2.90
C GLN A 355 -2.79 23.46 2.39
N PHE A 356 -3.23 24.59 2.93
CA PHE A 356 -4.52 25.22 2.62
C PHE A 356 -4.80 25.41 1.11
N PRO A 357 -3.95 26.13 0.33
CA PRO A 357 -4.25 26.36 -1.09
C PRO A 357 -4.30 25.05 -1.89
N VAL A 358 -3.47 24.07 -1.56
CA VAL A 358 -3.46 22.76 -2.21
C VAL A 358 -4.75 22.00 -1.88
N THR A 359 -5.17 21.99 -0.61
CA THR A 359 -6.43 21.38 -0.16
C THR A 359 -7.64 22.03 -0.83
N VAL A 360 -7.65 23.36 -1.00
CA VAL A 360 -8.71 24.09 -1.73
C VAL A 360 -8.76 23.65 -3.20
N LEU A 361 -7.61 23.60 -3.88
CA LEU A 361 -7.54 23.13 -5.27
C LEU A 361 -7.99 21.67 -5.40
N MET A 362 -7.57 20.80 -4.48
CA MET A 362 -8.01 19.40 -4.44
C MET A 362 -9.52 19.32 -4.26
N GLY A 363 -10.09 20.11 -3.34
CA GLY A 363 -11.52 20.18 -3.08
C GLY A 363 -12.31 20.62 -4.31
N LEU A 364 -11.86 21.66 -5.01
CA LEU A 364 -12.49 22.16 -6.23
C LEU A 364 -12.46 21.13 -7.36
N VAL A 365 -11.31 20.47 -7.58
CA VAL A 365 -11.16 19.44 -8.61
C VAL A 365 -11.99 18.20 -8.27
N LEU A 366 -11.99 17.77 -7.01
CA LEU A 366 -12.80 16.66 -6.52
C LEU A 366 -14.29 16.95 -6.63
N PHE A 367 -14.72 18.19 -6.35
CA PHE A 367 -16.09 18.64 -6.54
C PHE A 367 -16.50 18.54 -8.01
N ARG A 368 -15.67 19.06 -8.94
CA ARG A 368 -15.94 18.96 -10.39
C ARG A 368 -16.03 17.50 -10.85
N MET A 369 -15.12 16.64 -10.39
CA MET A 369 -15.17 15.20 -10.64
C MET A 369 -16.46 14.58 -10.08
N GLY A 370 -16.87 14.95 -8.87
CA GLY A 370 -18.10 14.50 -8.22
C GLY A 370 -19.35 14.86 -9.03
N VAL A 371 -19.39 16.02 -9.67
CA VAL A 371 -20.51 16.42 -10.57
C VAL A 371 -20.58 15.49 -11.77
N ILE A 372 -19.43 15.17 -12.39
CA ILE A 372 -19.36 14.28 -13.56
C ILE A 372 -19.84 12.88 -13.19
N LEU A 373 -19.28 12.29 -12.13
CA LEU A 373 -19.62 10.95 -11.68
C LEU A 373 -21.04 10.85 -11.11
N GLY A 374 -21.53 11.91 -10.45
CA GLY A 374 -22.89 11.98 -9.92
C GLY A 374 -23.98 12.02 -10.99
N ARG A 375 -23.61 12.26 -12.26
CA ARG A 375 -24.51 12.20 -13.43
C ARG A 375 -24.39 10.90 -14.23
N TYR A 376 -23.53 9.98 -13.81
CA TYR A 376 -23.33 8.71 -14.50
C TYR A 376 -24.61 7.84 -14.47
N ARG A 377 -25.01 7.34 -15.63
CA ARG A 377 -26.22 6.52 -15.81
C ARG A 377 -25.96 5.04 -16.11
N GLY A 378 -24.70 4.65 -16.37
CA GLY A 378 -24.39 3.30 -16.84
C GLY A 378 -24.54 3.18 -18.36
N ALA A 379 -23.96 2.13 -18.94
CA ALA A 379 -24.08 1.81 -20.36
C ALA A 379 -24.85 0.49 -20.62
N SER A 380 -25.16 -0.26 -19.57
CA SER A 380 -25.84 -1.56 -19.64
C SER A 380 -27.04 -1.57 -18.70
N ASP A 381 -28.18 -2.07 -19.19
CA ASP A 381 -29.44 -2.17 -18.43
C ASP A 381 -29.56 -3.46 -17.61
N ASP A 382 -28.54 -4.31 -17.59
CA ASP A 382 -28.49 -5.49 -16.72
C ASP A 382 -28.25 -5.11 -15.24
N ASP A 383 -28.67 -5.98 -14.32
CA ASP A 383 -28.67 -5.76 -12.87
C ASP A 383 -27.27 -5.43 -12.33
N GLU A 384 -26.24 -6.12 -12.82
CA GLU A 384 -24.85 -5.88 -12.41
C GLU A 384 -24.36 -4.48 -12.86
N GLY A 385 -24.70 -4.09 -14.09
CA GLY A 385 -24.36 -2.76 -14.62
C GLY A 385 -25.08 -1.63 -13.91
N ALA A 386 -26.35 -1.84 -13.56
CA ALA A 386 -27.15 -0.90 -12.79
C ALA A 386 -26.60 -0.71 -11.37
N PHE A 387 -26.11 -1.77 -10.73
CA PHE A 387 -25.43 -1.70 -9.43
C PHE A 387 -24.15 -0.85 -9.50
N VAL A 388 -23.26 -1.14 -10.46
CA VAL A 388 -22.02 -0.38 -10.66
C VAL A 388 -22.32 1.10 -10.94
N ALA A 389 -23.31 1.40 -11.78
CA ALA A 389 -23.71 2.77 -12.07
C ALA A 389 -24.24 3.51 -10.83
N ARG A 390 -25.00 2.82 -9.97
CA ARG A 390 -25.49 3.38 -8.70
C ARG A 390 -24.34 3.65 -7.72
N ALA A 391 -23.36 2.76 -7.64
CA ALA A 391 -22.16 2.93 -6.82
C ALA A 391 -21.29 4.11 -7.29
N ILE A 392 -21.02 4.21 -8.59
CA ILE A 392 -20.27 5.36 -9.15
C ILE A 392 -21.01 6.67 -8.87
N ARG A 393 -22.34 6.67 -8.99
CA ARG A 393 -23.17 7.85 -8.72
C ARG A 393 -23.14 8.26 -7.24
N SER A 394 -23.24 7.30 -6.31
CA SER A 394 -23.19 7.59 -4.88
C SER A 394 -21.82 8.12 -4.46
N LEU A 395 -20.74 7.53 -4.98
CA LEU A 395 -19.37 8.00 -4.78
C LEU A 395 -19.16 9.41 -5.37
N GLY A 396 -19.72 9.69 -6.54
CA GLY A 396 -19.71 11.02 -7.13
C GLY A 396 -20.39 12.06 -6.24
N ARG A 397 -21.57 11.74 -5.70
CA ARG A 397 -22.29 12.61 -4.76
C ARG A 397 -21.56 12.82 -3.45
N ALA A 398 -20.99 11.76 -2.88
CA ALA A 398 -20.18 11.87 -1.66
C ALA A 398 -18.92 12.73 -1.92
N SER A 399 -18.32 12.63 -3.11
CA SER A 399 -17.18 13.47 -3.52
C SER A 399 -17.53 14.95 -3.63
N LEU A 400 -18.79 15.30 -3.93
CA LEU A 400 -19.26 16.70 -3.87
C LEU A 400 -19.19 17.23 -2.44
N VAL A 401 -19.70 16.45 -1.48
CA VAL A 401 -19.70 16.83 -0.06
C VAL A 401 -18.28 16.94 0.45
N VAL A 402 -17.43 15.93 0.21
CA VAL A 402 -16.02 15.94 0.64
C VAL A 402 -15.24 17.08 -0.02
N GLY A 403 -15.46 17.32 -1.33
CA GLY A 403 -14.80 18.40 -2.07
C GLY A 403 -15.12 19.80 -1.54
N ALA A 404 -16.29 20.00 -0.94
CA ALA A 404 -16.66 21.25 -0.29
C ALA A 404 -16.26 21.30 1.19
N LEU A 405 -16.45 20.21 1.92
CA LEU A 405 -16.25 20.14 3.38
C LEU A 405 -14.78 20.24 3.77
N MET A 406 -13.87 19.56 3.06
CA MET A 406 -12.46 19.51 3.45
C MET A 406 -11.76 20.88 3.37
N PRO A 407 -11.94 21.69 2.30
CA PRO A 407 -11.44 23.07 2.28
C PRO A 407 -12.03 23.97 3.38
N LEU A 408 -13.30 23.78 3.74
CA LEU A 408 -13.94 24.54 4.81
C LEU A 408 -13.31 24.21 6.18
N LEU A 409 -13.08 22.92 6.46
CA LEU A 409 -12.37 22.49 7.66
C LEU A 409 -10.95 23.07 7.71
N ALA A 410 -10.22 23.07 6.58
CA ALA A 410 -8.91 23.69 6.48
C ALA A 410 -8.95 25.19 6.79
N ALA A 411 -9.94 25.90 6.26
CA ALA A 411 -10.13 27.34 6.46
C ALA A 411 -10.38 27.68 7.94
N ILE A 412 -11.17 26.87 8.63
CA ILE A 412 -11.48 27.05 10.06
C ILE A 412 -10.25 26.79 10.93
N GLY A 413 -9.38 25.86 10.54
CA GLY A 413 -8.18 25.47 11.31
C GLY A 413 -8.12 24.00 11.70
N TYR A 414 -9.08 23.18 11.25
CA TYR A 414 -9.04 21.72 11.41
C TYR A 414 -8.14 21.08 10.35
N LEU A 415 -6.83 21.36 10.42
CA LEU A 415 -5.85 20.94 9.43
C LEU A 415 -5.86 19.42 9.23
N ASN A 416 -5.72 18.65 10.31
CA ASN A 416 -5.68 17.19 10.25
C ASN A 416 -6.95 16.59 9.63
N ALA A 417 -8.12 17.14 9.96
CA ALA A 417 -9.38 16.70 9.35
C ALA A 417 -9.45 17.02 7.86
N SER A 418 -8.97 18.20 7.45
CA SER A 418 -8.95 18.58 6.03
C SER A 418 -8.07 17.67 5.17
N LEU A 419 -7.03 17.07 5.75
CA LEU A 419 -6.13 16.13 5.07
C LEU A 419 -6.81 14.79 4.74
N LEU A 420 -8.03 14.51 5.25
CA LEU A 420 -8.85 13.36 4.88
C LEU A 420 -9.29 13.38 3.40
N ILE A 421 -9.15 14.51 2.71
CA ILE A 421 -9.35 14.57 1.25
C ILE A 421 -8.45 13.59 0.49
N ARG A 422 -7.23 13.35 0.98
CA ARG A 422 -6.25 12.44 0.34
C ARG A 422 -6.69 10.97 0.43
N PRO A 423 -6.94 10.37 1.60
CA PRO A 423 -7.42 8.99 1.68
C PRO A 423 -8.75 8.80 0.94
N TRP A 424 -9.63 9.81 0.88
CA TRP A 424 -10.83 9.76 0.04
C TRP A 424 -10.50 9.58 -1.44
N ILE A 425 -9.60 10.40 -1.99
CA ILE A 425 -9.18 10.29 -3.39
C ILE A 425 -8.46 8.95 -3.66
N VAL A 426 -7.62 8.49 -2.72
CA VAL A 426 -6.97 7.17 -2.82
C VAL A 426 -8.01 6.05 -2.83
N SER A 427 -9.06 6.14 -2.00
CA SER A 427 -10.16 5.17 -1.98
C SER A 427 -10.89 5.10 -3.32
N LEU A 428 -11.19 6.26 -3.93
CA LEU A 428 -11.76 6.31 -5.28
C LEU A 428 -10.82 5.69 -6.32
N ALA A 429 -9.51 5.91 -6.19
CA ALA A 429 -8.52 5.33 -7.07
C ALA A 429 -8.43 3.80 -6.94
N ILE A 430 -8.48 3.28 -5.71
CA ILE A 430 -8.52 1.83 -5.45
C ILE A 430 -9.78 1.22 -6.05
N LEU A 431 -10.95 1.85 -5.88
CA LEU A 431 -12.20 1.37 -6.50
C LEU A 431 -12.11 1.38 -8.03
N GLY A 432 -11.53 2.43 -8.61
CA GLY A 432 -11.24 2.47 -10.05
C GLY A 432 -10.30 1.34 -10.50
N LEU A 433 -9.28 1.03 -9.71
CA LEU A 433 -8.37 -0.07 -9.99
C LEU A 433 -9.10 -1.42 -9.94
N VAL A 434 -10.00 -1.62 -8.98
CA VAL A 434 -10.85 -2.82 -8.90
C VAL A 434 -11.68 -2.99 -10.17
N LEU A 435 -12.29 -1.92 -10.71
CA LEU A 435 -13.04 -1.99 -11.97
C LEU A 435 -12.16 -2.39 -13.17
N ILE A 436 -10.91 -1.92 -13.22
CA ILE A 436 -9.94 -2.34 -14.26
C ILE A 436 -9.60 -3.82 -14.12
N LEU A 437 -9.37 -4.29 -12.90
CA LEU A 437 -9.05 -5.69 -12.64
C LEU A 437 -10.24 -6.62 -12.94
N GLN A 438 -11.47 -6.22 -12.59
CA GLN A 438 -12.67 -6.97 -12.96
C GLN A 438 -12.80 -7.12 -14.47
N ARG A 439 -12.57 -6.04 -15.23
CA ARG A 439 -12.55 -6.10 -16.70
C ARG A 439 -11.44 -7.03 -17.21
N LEU A 440 -10.25 -6.99 -16.62
CA LEU A 440 -9.15 -7.89 -16.98
C LEU A 440 -9.53 -9.36 -16.76
N VAL A 441 -10.19 -9.68 -15.64
CA VAL A 441 -10.65 -11.04 -15.34
C VAL A 441 -11.67 -11.52 -16.37
N ARG A 442 -12.64 -10.66 -16.75
CA ARG A 442 -13.60 -10.97 -17.83
C ARG A 442 -12.91 -11.20 -19.17
N ASP A 443 -11.98 -10.33 -19.54
CA ASP A 443 -11.21 -10.45 -20.80
C ASP A 443 -10.35 -11.73 -20.81
N LEU A 444 -9.84 -12.15 -19.64
CA LEU A 444 -9.07 -13.38 -19.47
C LEU A 444 -9.97 -14.62 -19.53
N ASP A 445 -11.16 -14.57 -18.93
CA ASP A 445 -12.13 -15.65 -19.02
C ASP A 445 -12.54 -15.90 -20.48
N GLN A 446 -12.89 -14.83 -21.21
CA GLN A 446 -13.19 -14.91 -22.65
C GLN A 446 -12.02 -15.48 -23.48
N LEU A 447 -10.77 -15.19 -23.07
CA LEU A 447 -9.58 -15.74 -23.72
C LEU A 447 -9.45 -17.25 -23.50
N ILE A 448 -9.76 -17.73 -22.29
CA ILE A 448 -9.60 -19.13 -21.88
C ILE A 448 -10.79 -19.98 -22.37
N THR A 449 -12.02 -19.51 -22.19
CA THR A 449 -13.25 -20.25 -22.51
C THR A 449 -13.71 -20.05 -23.96
N GLY A 450 -13.25 -19.00 -24.64
CA GLY A 450 -13.59 -18.72 -26.04
C GLY A 450 -15.05 -18.33 -26.28
N ARG A 451 -15.77 -17.95 -25.22
CA ARG A 451 -17.13 -17.41 -25.26
C ARG A 451 -17.14 -15.95 -24.86
#